data_AF-A0A9K3HUT9-F1
#
_entry.id   AF-A0A9K3HUT9-F1
#
_cell.length_a   1.000
_cell.length_b   1.000
_cell.length_c   1.000
_cell.angle_alpha   90.00
_cell.angle_beta   90.00
_cell.angle_gamma   90.00
#
_symmetry.space_group_name_H-M   'P 1'
#
loop_
_entity.id
_entity.type
_entity.pdbx_description
1 polymer ?
#
loop_
_entity_poly.entity_id
_entity_poly.type
_entity_poly.pdbx_seq_one_letter_code
_entity_poly.pdbx_strand_id
1 'polypeptide(L)'
;MSNNGEEFYNTFYNAFTSESTDRRSELKEYSREFSENLKFENMYGSQEKPPKLMKVEDYNWWKNRFEGWVKAFAPESWLKLVSEYKAPEKEGGELIDEKDFTEKDIKNVVAEYRMITLIKQSVREDIISLLEQEKTSKRLWEALEKKCVGSNEIVKNKKKLLRKEFDVFSCMKNESVSKMIERFGHLKMELARYKLNTLKKRWWINCLIHCQMIKSGNTSL
;
A
#
# COMPACT_ATOMS: atom_id res chain seq x y z
N MET A 1 54.39 -13.14 39.80
CA MET A 1 54.46 -13.69 38.43
C MET A 1 53.05 -14.07 38.00
N SER A 2 52.72 -13.84 36.72
CA SER A 2 51.43 -14.06 36.04
C SER A 2 50.30 -13.05 36.30
N ASN A 3 50.40 -11.86 35.71
CA ASN A 3 49.24 -11.02 35.35
C ASN A 3 49.10 -10.87 33.81
N ASN A 4 50.17 -11.14 33.05
CA ASN A 4 50.21 -10.96 31.60
C ASN A 4 49.40 -12.01 30.82
N GLY A 5 49.12 -13.18 31.41
CA GLY A 5 48.41 -14.27 30.72
C GLY A 5 46.90 -14.04 30.57
N GLU A 6 46.27 -13.48 31.62
CA GLU A 6 44.85 -13.09 31.56
C GLU A 6 44.64 -11.88 30.66
N GLU A 7 45.56 -10.92 30.69
CA GLU A 7 45.50 -9.73 29.84
C GLU A 7 45.62 -10.10 28.35
N PHE A 8 46.49 -11.06 28.03
CA PHE A 8 46.60 -11.62 26.68
C PHE A 8 45.31 -12.35 26.27
N TYR A 9 44.76 -13.23 27.13
CA TYR A 9 43.53 -13.95 26.83
C TYR A 9 42.34 -13.00 26.61
N ASN A 10 42.17 -12.01 27.49
CA ASN A 10 41.11 -11.01 27.38
C ASN A 10 41.24 -10.15 26.12
N THR A 11 42.47 -9.77 25.75
CA THR A 11 42.73 -9.02 24.52
C THR A 11 42.35 -9.83 23.27
N PHE A 12 42.77 -11.10 23.22
CA PHE A 12 42.44 -11.98 22.09
C PHE A 12 40.94 -12.34 22.04
N TYR A 13 40.31 -12.61 23.18
CA TYR A 13 38.88 -12.90 23.27
C TYR A 13 38.03 -11.69 22.85
N ASN A 14 38.38 -10.49 23.32
CA ASN A 14 37.71 -9.26 22.93
C ASN A 14 37.90 -8.95 21.45
N ALA A 15 39.10 -9.12 20.89
CA ALA A 15 39.35 -8.91 19.46
C ALA A 15 38.54 -9.86 18.58
N PHE A 16 38.48 -11.14 18.95
CA PHE A 16 37.73 -12.15 18.18
C PHE A 16 36.21 -11.95 18.29
N THR A 17 35.73 -11.57 19.47
CA THR A 17 34.30 -11.31 19.69
C THR A 17 33.86 -9.96 19.13
N SER A 18 34.68 -8.90 19.19
CA SER A 18 34.39 -7.58 18.63
C SER A 18 34.30 -7.63 17.10
N GLU A 19 35.23 -8.31 16.43
CA GLU A 19 35.20 -8.47 14.97
C GLU A 19 33.93 -9.22 14.51
N SER A 20 33.46 -10.18 15.31
CA SER A 20 32.21 -10.91 15.04
C SER A 20 30.96 -10.05 15.25
N THR A 21 30.96 -9.13 16.22
CA THR A 21 29.87 -8.19 16.46
C THR A 21 29.84 -7.08 15.41
N ASP A 22 31.01 -6.57 15.01
CA ASP A 22 31.16 -5.52 14.01
C ASP A 22 30.69 -5.99 12.64
N ARG A 23 31.12 -7.19 12.21
CA ARG A 23 30.58 -7.82 10.98
C ARG A 23 29.07 -8.03 11.05
N ARG A 24 28.53 -8.38 12.21
CA ARG A 24 27.08 -8.56 12.41
C ARG A 24 26.33 -7.23 12.37
N SER A 25 26.90 -6.12 12.84
CA SER A 25 26.31 -4.78 12.69
C SER A 25 26.37 -4.30 11.24
N GLU A 26 27.50 -4.46 10.55
CA GLU A 26 27.67 -4.10 9.14
C GLU A 26 26.67 -4.83 8.25
N LEU A 27 26.49 -6.15 8.44
CA LEU A 27 25.48 -6.94 7.72
C LEU A 27 24.05 -6.46 7.97
N LYS A 28 23.73 -6.04 9.20
CA LYS A 28 22.41 -5.48 9.54
C LYS A 28 22.20 -4.10 8.91
N GLU A 29 23.25 -3.30 8.85
CA GLU A 29 23.22 -1.95 8.27
C GLU A 29 23.10 -2.02 6.75
N TYR A 30 23.91 -2.85 6.10
CA TYR A 30 23.78 -3.16 4.66
C TYR A 30 22.38 -3.72 4.33
N SER A 31 21.87 -4.66 5.13
CA SER A 31 20.51 -5.19 4.95
C SER A 31 19.43 -4.11 5.10
N ARG A 32 19.63 -3.15 6.01
CA ARG A 32 18.71 -2.02 6.22
C ARG A 32 18.77 -1.04 5.05
N GLU A 33 19.96 -0.63 4.64
CA GLU A 33 20.19 0.26 3.50
C GLU A 33 19.67 -0.35 2.20
N PHE A 34 19.96 -1.63 1.94
CA PHE A 34 19.40 -2.37 0.81
C PHE A 34 17.86 -2.39 0.85
N SER A 35 17.27 -2.61 2.02
CA SER A 35 15.81 -2.58 2.19
C SER A 35 15.22 -1.18 1.98
N GLU A 36 15.94 -0.13 2.34
CA GLU A 36 15.54 1.27 2.14
C GLU A 36 15.64 1.66 0.67
N ASN A 37 16.73 1.31 -0.01
CA ASN A 37 16.90 1.50 -1.44
C ASN A 37 15.82 0.73 -2.23
N LEU A 38 15.54 -0.52 -1.86
CA LEU A 38 14.46 -1.29 -2.48
C LEU A 38 13.09 -0.64 -2.26
N LYS A 39 12.82 -0.07 -1.08
CA LYS A 39 11.58 0.69 -0.84
C LYS A 39 11.51 1.95 -1.67
N PHE A 40 12.63 2.67 -1.82
CA PHE A 40 12.72 3.88 -2.62
C PHE A 40 12.44 3.59 -4.10
N GLU A 41 13.12 2.57 -4.66
CA GLU A 41 12.90 2.07 -6.03
C GLU A 41 11.45 1.62 -6.24
N ASN A 42 10.87 0.89 -5.28
CA ASN A 42 9.46 0.50 -5.35
C ASN A 42 8.50 1.71 -5.29
N MET A 43 8.85 2.77 -4.57
CA MET A 43 8.01 3.96 -4.47
C MET A 43 8.09 4.82 -5.74
N TYR A 44 9.29 5.11 -6.23
CA TYR A 44 9.49 6.10 -7.29
C TYR A 44 9.65 5.49 -8.69
N GLY A 45 9.95 4.19 -8.78
CA GLY A 45 10.38 3.55 -10.02
C GLY A 45 11.80 3.95 -10.39
N SER A 46 12.38 3.21 -11.34
CA SER A 46 13.68 3.49 -11.96
C SER A 46 13.49 3.80 -13.45
N GLN A 47 14.56 4.14 -14.18
CA GLN A 47 14.48 4.22 -15.65
C GLN A 47 14.10 2.88 -16.30
N GLU A 48 14.41 1.77 -15.62
CA GLU A 48 14.22 0.41 -16.14
C GLU A 48 12.93 -0.25 -15.66
N LYS A 49 12.41 0.19 -14.50
CA LYS A 49 11.25 -0.45 -13.84
C LYS A 49 10.23 0.55 -13.37
N PRO A 50 8.93 0.31 -13.61
CA PRO A 50 7.87 1.17 -13.10
C PRO A 50 7.80 1.13 -11.56
N PRO A 51 7.20 2.16 -10.92
CA PRO A 51 6.89 2.13 -9.50
C PRO A 51 5.97 0.96 -9.18
N LYS A 52 6.10 0.38 -7.97
CA LYS A 52 5.40 -0.83 -7.55
C LYS A 52 4.27 -0.55 -6.57
N LEU A 53 3.07 -1.05 -6.88
CA LEU A 53 1.90 -0.97 -6.01
C LEU A 53 2.03 -1.99 -4.87
N MET A 54 2.50 -1.52 -3.72
CA MET A 54 2.71 -2.36 -2.54
C MET A 54 1.46 -2.55 -1.68
N LYS A 55 0.52 -1.61 -1.76
CA LYS A 55 -0.70 -1.57 -0.94
C LYS A 55 -1.86 -1.03 -1.77
N VAL A 56 -3.03 -1.62 -1.63
CA VAL A 56 -4.21 -1.25 -2.42
C VAL A 56 -4.65 0.20 -2.14
N GLU A 57 -4.43 0.68 -0.92
CA GLU A 57 -4.78 2.05 -0.51
C GLU A 57 -3.93 3.11 -1.23
N ASP A 58 -2.72 2.75 -1.68
CA ASP A 58 -1.82 3.64 -2.38
C ASP A 58 -2.10 3.68 -3.90
N TYR A 59 -3.14 2.97 -4.36
CA TYR A 59 -3.47 2.84 -5.79
C TYR A 59 -3.58 4.19 -6.51
N ASN A 60 -4.30 5.18 -5.97
CA ASN A 60 -4.47 6.46 -6.67
C ASN A 60 -3.13 7.20 -6.85
N TRP A 61 -2.27 7.12 -5.83
CA TRP A 61 -0.95 7.73 -5.87
C TRP A 61 -0.03 7.00 -6.85
N TRP A 62 -0.06 5.67 -6.80
CA TRP A 62 0.70 4.80 -7.68
C TRP A 62 0.25 4.94 -9.14
N LYS A 63 -1.06 4.94 -9.40
CA LYS A 63 -1.67 5.07 -10.73
C LYS A 63 -1.11 6.29 -11.45
N ASN A 64 -1.16 7.46 -10.81
CA ASN A 64 -0.64 8.70 -11.39
C ASN A 64 0.85 8.61 -11.75
N ARG A 65 1.67 7.98 -10.91
CA ARG A 65 3.10 7.81 -11.20
C ARG A 65 3.35 6.77 -12.28
N PHE A 66 2.68 5.63 -12.21
CA PHE A 66 2.77 4.57 -13.21
C PHE A 66 2.37 5.09 -14.58
N GLU A 67 1.26 5.83 -14.69
CA GLU A 67 0.85 6.46 -15.93
C GLU A 67 1.92 7.43 -16.48
N GLY A 68 2.45 8.31 -15.63
CA GLY A 68 3.51 9.24 -16.03
C GLY A 68 4.77 8.51 -16.51
N TRP A 69 5.14 7.45 -15.81
CA TRP A 69 6.29 6.61 -16.14
C TRP A 69 6.10 5.89 -17.48
N VAL A 70 4.98 5.22 -17.69
CA VAL A 70 4.71 4.50 -18.96
C VAL A 70 4.63 5.47 -20.12
N LYS A 71 4.02 6.65 -19.95
CA LYS A 71 4.00 7.69 -20.99
C LYS A 71 5.41 8.16 -21.37
N ALA A 72 6.34 8.23 -20.42
CA ALA A 72 7.72 8.65 -20.66
C ALA A 72 8.58 7.55 -21.32
N PHE A 73 8.46 6.30 -20.85
CA PHE A 73 9.39 5.21 -21.23
C PHE A 73 8.81 4.16 -22.17
N ALA A 74 7.49 4.08 -22.30
CA ALA A 74 6.78 3.15 -23.18
C ALA A 74 5.51 3.79 -23.80
N PRO A 75 5.63 4.94 -24.49
CA PRO A 75 4.49 5.69 -25.01
C PRO A 75 3.62 4.88 -25.98
N GLU A 76 4.23 4.03 -26.80
CA GLU A 76 3.49 3.18 -27.75
C GLU A 76 2.56 2.20 -27.04
N SER A 77 3.03 1.57 -25.95
CA SER A 77 2.22 0.69 -25.09
C SER A 77 1.08 1.45 -24.42
N TRP A 78 1.33 2.67 -23.92
CA TRP A 78 0.28 3.52 -23.36
C TRP A 78 -0.80 3.85 -24.39
N LEU A 79 -0.41 4.22 -25.61
CA LEU A 79 -1.36 4.54 -26.68
C LEU A 79 -2.21 3.32 -27.05
N LYS A 80 -1.67 2.10 -27.03
CA LYS A 80 -2.42 0.87 -27.28
C LYS A 80 -3.41 0.53 -26.17
N LEU A 81 -3.03 0.77 -24.92
CA LEU A 81 -3.94 0.66 -23.78
C LEU A 81 -5.17 1.57 -23.98
N VAL A 82 -4.94 2.84 -24.32
CA VAL A 82 -5.99 3.86 -24.47
C VAL A 82 -6.87 3.60 -25.69
N SER A 83 -6.25 3.27 -26.83
CA SER A 83 -6.98 3.01 -28.09
C SER A 83 -7.65 1.63 -28.15
N GLU A 84 -7.45 0.80 -27.13
CA GLU A 84 -7.86 -0.60 -27.04
C GLU A 84 -7.24 -1.46 -28.16
N TYR A 85 -6.30 -2.31 -27.76
CA TYR A 85 -5.72 -3.29 -28.67
C TYR A 85 -6.81 -4.22 -29.23
N LYS A 86 -6.76 -4.42 -30.55
CA LYS A 86 -7.55 -5.41 -31.27
C LYS A 86 -6.60 -6.37 -31.96
N ALA A 87 -6.92 -7.65 -31.88
CA ALA A 87 -6.15 -8.68 -32.57
C ALA A 87 -6.23 -8.46 -34.10
N PRO A 88 -5.16 -8.73 -34.85
CA PRO A 88 -5.19 -8.65 -36.31
C PRO A 88 -6.23 -9.60 -36.91
N GLU A 89 -7.11 -9.08 -37.76
CA GLU A 89 -8.21 -9.80 -38.42
C GLU A 89 -8.16 -9.58 -39.93
N LYS A 90 -8.51 -10.61 -40.71
CA LYS A 90 -8.68 -10.58 -42.17
C LYS A 90 -9.95 -9.82 -42.56
N GLU A 91 -10.05 -9.45 -43.84
CA GLU A 91 -11.31 -8.99 -44.46
C GLU A 91 -12.35 -10.12 -44.42
N GLY A 92 -13.08 -10.21 -43.31
CA GLY A 92 -13.99 -11.31 -43.00
C GLY A 92 -14.13 -11.58 -41.49
N GLY A 93 -13.26 -11.01 -40.64
CA GLY A 93 -13.30 -11.18 -39.19
C GLY A 93 -12.59 -12.43 -38.68
N GLU A 94 -11.94 -13.19 -39.56
CA GLU A 94 -11.05 -14.29 -39.16
C GLU A 94 -9.74 -13.72 -38.61
N LEU A 95 -9.26 -14.25 -37.48
CA LEU A 95 -7.96 -13.88 -36.95
C LEU A 95 -6.84 -14.28 -37.90
N ILE A 96 -5.86 -13.39 -38.07
CA ILE A 96 -4.64 -13.66 -38.84
C ILE A 96 -3.74 -14.58 -38.00
N ASP A 97 -3.07 -15.55 -38.62
CA ASP A 97 -2.06 -16.36 -37.95
C ASP A 97 -0.81 -15.50 -37.67
N GLU A 98 -0.12 -15.74 -36.55
CA GLU A 98 1.06 -14.95 -36.16
C GLU A 98 2.16 -14.93 -37.24
N LYS A 99 2.23 -15.98 -38.08
CA LYS A 99 3.19 -16.08 -39.19
C LYS A 99 2.91 -15.09 -40.33
N ASP A 100 1.66 -14.67 -40.45
CA ASP A 100 1.18 -13.79 -41.51
C ASP A 100 1.04 -12.34 -41.03
N PHE A 101 1.53 -12.02 -39.83
CA PHE A 101 1.46 -10.68 -39.28
C PHE A 101 2.26 -9.69 -40.12
N THR A 102 1.63 -8.56 -40.45
CA THR A 102 2.34 -7.43 -41.02
C THR A 102 3.24 -6.79 -39.96
N GLU A 103 4.22 -6.01 -40.38
CA GLU A 103 5.09 -5.26 -39.45
C GLU A 103 4.29 -4.37 -38.47
N LYS A 104 3.16 -3.83 -38.94
CA LYS A 104 2.23 -3.04 -38.12
C LYS A 104 1.54 -3.91 -37.06
N ASP A 105 1.14 -5.12 -37.41
CA ASP A 105 0.48 -6.06 -36.50
C ASP A 105 1.43 -6.52 -35.41
N ILE A 106 2.65 -6.89 -35.79
CA ILE A 106 3.73 -7.22 -34.85
C ILE A 106 3.94 -6.07 -33.88
N LYS A 107 4.07 -4.83 -34.37
CA LYS A 107 4.26 -3.65 -33.52
C LYS A 107 3.11 -3.46 -32.53
N ASN A 108 1.87 -3.69 -32.95
CA ASN A 108 0.70 -3.58 -32.07
C ASN A 108 0.70 -4.65 -30.97
N VAL A 109 0.94 -5.91 -31.36
CA VAL A 109 0.99 -7.07 -30.45
C VAL A 109 2.11 -6.89 -29.42
N VAL A 110 3.30 -6.48 -29.87
CA VAL A 110 4.45 -6.22 -28.99
C VAL A 110 4.15 -5.10 -27.99
N ALA A 111 3.55 -4.01 -28.45
CA ALA A 111 3.16 -2.90 -27.57
C ALA A 111 2.12 -3.34 -26.52
N GLU A 112 1.17 -4.20 -26.90
CA GLU A 112 0.17 -4.79 -25.99
C GLU A 112 0.81 -5.70 -24.93
N TYR A 113 1.63 -6.66 -25.34
CA TYR A 113 2.32 -7.57 -24.43
C TYR A 113 3.27 -6.83 -23.48
N ARG A 114 3.93 -5.79 -23.99
CA ARG A 114 4.74 -4.90 -23.16
C ARG A 114 3.89 -4.20 -22.11
N MET A 115 2.70 -3.69 -22.47
CA MET A 115 1.81 -3.05 -21.51
C MET A 115 1.34 -4.01 -20.41
N ILE A 116 0.91 -5.23 -20.79
CA ILE A 116 0.50 -6.29 -19.84
C ILE A 116 1.66 -6.58 -18.87
N THR A 117 2.87 -6.75 -19.40
CA THR A 117 4.06 -7.05 -18.61
C THR A 117 4.38 -5.94 -17.62
N LEU A 118 4.34 -4.68 -18.07
CA LEU A 118 4.58 -3.52 -17.21
C LEU A 118 3.57 -3.45 -16.07
N ILE A 119 2.27 -3.66 -16.35
CA ILE A 119 1.24 -3.69 -15.30
C ILE A 119 1.54 -4.81 -14.30
N LYS A 120 1.78 -6.05 -14.77
CA LYS A 120 2.06 -7.19 -13.88
C LYS A 120 3.30 -6.96 -13.00
N GLN A 121 4.38 -6.43 -13.56
CA GLN A 121 5.62 -6.15 -12.81
C GLN A 121 5.46 -5.04 -11.77
N SER A 122 4.63 -4.05 -12.09
CA SER A 122 4.36 -2.88 -11.24
C SER A 122 3.35 -3.12 -10.13
N VAL A 123 2.80 -4.33 -10.01
CA VAL A 123 1.81 -4.67 -8.99
C VAL A 123 2.31 -5.91 -8.23
N ARG A 124 1.88 -6.07 -6.98
CA ARG A 124 2.19 -7.30 -6.23
C ARG A 124 1.48 -8.51 -6.81
N GLU A 125 2.14 -9.67 -6.72
CA GLU A 125 1.67 -10.94 -7.26
C GLU A 125 0.31 -11.38 -6.67
N ASP A 126 0.07 -11.14 -5.38
CA ASP A 126 -1.19 -11.48 -4.73
C ASP A 126 -2.38 -10.67 -5.24
N ILE A 127 -2.15 -9.48 -5.78
CA ILE A 127 -3.19 -8.67 -6.43
C ILE A 127 -3.35 -9.14 -7.88
N ILE A 128 -2.25 -9.38 -8.59
CA ILE A 128 -2.25 -9.82 -10.00
C ILE A 128 -2.90 -11.19 -10.18
N SER A 129 -2.65 -12.15 -9.29
CA SER A 129 -3.28 -13.48 -9.33
C SER A 129 -4.81 -13.44 -9.28
N LEU A 130 -5.40 -12.38 -8.71
CA LEU A 130 -6.85 -12.17 -8.71
C LEU A 130 -7.40 -11.67 -10.05
N LEU A 131 -6.52 -11.28 -10.99
CA LEU A 131 -6.84 -10.68 -12.28
C LEU A 131 -6.35 -11.54 -13.46
N GLU A 132 -5.97 -12.79 -13.20
CA GLU A 132 -5.29 -13.65 -14.17
C GLU A 132 -6.14 -13.98 -15.42
N GLN A 133 -7.46 -13.86 -15.31
CA GLN A 133 -8.40 -14.09 -16.42
C GLN A 133 -8.39 -12.97 -17.47
N GLU A 134 -7.81 -11.81 -17.18
CA GLU A 134 -7.81 -10.66 -18.07
C GLU A 134 -6.71 -10.78 -19.13
N LYS A 135 -7.13 -10.91 -20.40
CA LYS A 135 -6.23 -11.20 -21.53
C LYS A 135 -5.65 -9.96 -22.22
N THR A 136 -6.32 -8.81 -22.09
CA THR A 136 -5.87 -7.55 -22.70
C THR A 136 -5.37 -6.59 -21.62
N SER A 137 -4.42 -5.73 -21.98
CA SER A 137 -3.87 -4.68 -21.14
C SER A 137 -4.97 -3.77 -20.60
N LYS A 138 -5.96 -3.42 -21.45
CA LYS A 138 -7.08 -2.57 -21.08
C LYS A 138 -7.95 -3.21 -20.01
N ARG A 139 -8.38 -4.46 -20.21
CA ARG A 139 -9.19 -5.16 -19.22
C ARG A 139 -8.44 -5.38 -17.92
N LEU A 140 -7.15 -5.73 -17.99
CA LEU A 140 -6.29 -5.87 -16.83
C LEU A 140 -6.20 -4.56 -16.04
N TRP A 141 -6.02 -3.43 -16.73
CA TRP A 141 -5.98 -2.10 -16.13
C TRP A 141 -7.30 -1.70 -15.47
N GLU A 142 -8.43 -1.90 -16.16
CA GLU A 142 -9.77 -1.60 -15.64
C GLU A 142 -10.15 -2.49 -14.45
N ALA A 143 -9.80 -3.78 -14.51
CA ALA A 143 -10.06 -4.72 -13.42
C ALA A 143 -9.21 -4.38 -12.17
N LEU A 144 -7.94 -3.99 -12.38
CA LEU A 144 -7.08 -3.47 -11.31
C LEU A 144 -7.69 -2.20 -10.69
N GLU A 145 -8.13 -1.25 -11.52
CA GLU A 145 -8.80 -0.04 -11.05
C GLU A 145 -10.02 -0.37 -10.21
N LYS A 146 -10.91 -1.24 -10.70
CA LYS A 146 -12.12 -1.65 -9.98
C LYS A 146 -11.80 -2.30 -8.64
N LYS A 147 -10.78 -3.17 -8.59
CA LYS A 147 -10.36 -3.84 -7.36
C LYS A 147 -9.85 -2.84 -6.32
N CYS A 148 -9.07 -1.85 -6.76
CA CYS A 148 -8.47 -0.87 -5.87
C CYS A 148 -9.43 0.25 -5.48
N VAL A 149 -10.26 0.73 -6.40
CA VAL A 149 -11.29 1.75 -6.14
C VAL A 149 -12.39 1.21 -5.24
N GLY A 150 -12.83 -0.03 -5.41
CA GLY A 150 -13.77 -0.66 -4.47
C GLY A 150 -13.24 -0.67 -3.03
N SER A 151 -11.93 -0.90 -2.87
CA SER A 151 -11.27 -0.84 -1.57
C SER A 151 -11.15 0.60 -1.03
N ASN A 152 -10.89 1.58 -1.89
CA ASN A 152 -10.86 3.00 -1.50
C ASN A 152 -12.22 3.51 -1.04
N GLU A 153 -13.32 3.09 -1.68
CA GLU A 153 -14.67 3.44 -1.26
C GLU A 153 -15.02 2.78 0.07
N ILE A 154 -14.61 1.52 0.29
CA ILE A 154 -14.71 0.86 1.60
C ILE A 154 -13.94 1.65 2.67
N VAL A 155 -12.71 2.07 2.39
CA VAL A 155 -11.89 2.88 3.32
C VAL A 155 -12.54 4.24 3.59
N LYS A 156 -13.09 4.90 2.57
CA LYS A 156 -13.80 6.18 2.71
C LYS A 156 -15.08 6.03 3.52
N ASN A 157 -15.85 4.98 3.28
CA ASN A 157 -17.05 4.65 4.05
C ASN A 157 -16.70 4.31 5.50
N LYS A 158 -15.63 3.55 5.74
CA LYS A 158 -15.13 3.28 7.09
C LYS A 158 -14.71 4.56 7.80
N LYS A 159 -14.01 5.48 7.14
CA LYS A 159 -13.68 6.81 7.68
C LYS A 159 -14.94 7.62 8.02
N LYS A 160 -15.96 7.61 7.17
CA LYS A 160 -17.23 8.31 7.40
C LYS A 160 -17.99 7.71 8.58
N LEU A 161 -18.04 6.38 8.68
CA LEU A 161 -18.65 5.67 9.81
C LEU A 161 -17.93 5.98 11.11
N LEU A 162 -16.60 5.91 11.14
CA LEU A 162 -15.82 6.22 12.35
C LEU A 162 -16.00 7.68 12.81
N ARG A 163 -16.09 8.64 11.87
CA ARG A 163 -16.43 10.03 12.23
C ARG A 163 -17.84 10.12 12.82
N LYS A 164 -18.82 9.49 12.19
CA LYS A 164 -20.21 9.48 12.69
C LYS A 164 -20.29 8.82 14.07
N GLU A 165 -19.65 7.67 14.25
CA GLU A 165 -19.57 6.95 15.52
C GLU A 165 -18.93 7.81 16.61
N PHE A 166 -17.88 8.56 16.26
CA PHE A 166 -17.28 9.55 17.15
C PHE A 166 -18.22 10.72 17.48
N ASP A 167 -18.89 11.28 16.48
CA ASP A 167 -19.80 12.42 16.66
C ASP A 167 -21.04 12.07 17.49
N VAL A 168 -21.49 10.82 17.46
CA VAL A 168 -22.66 10.35 18.24
C VAL A 168 -22.27 9.58 19.51
N PHE A 169 -20.98 9.48 19.83
CA PHE A 169 -20.52 8.72 20.98
C PHE A 169 -21.01 9.35 22.28
N SER A 170 -21.73 8.57 23.09
CA SER A 170 -22.23 9.00 24.40
C SER A 170 -22.15 7.88 25.43
N CYS A 171 -22.28 8.24 26.72
CA CYS A 171 -22.53 7.28 27.79
C CYS A 171 -23.89 6.59 27.52
N MET A 172 -23.94 5.25 27.63
CA MET A 172 -25.18 4.49 27.51
C MET A 172 -25.89 4.40 28.87
N LYS A 173 -27.22 4.22 28.85
CA LYS A 173 -27.98 3.95 30.09
C LYS A 173 -27.49 2.63 30.70
N ASN A 174 -27.26 2.63 32.01
CA ASN A 174 -26.76 1.49 32.79
C ASN A 174 -25.33 1.02 32.43
N GLU A 175 -24.54 1.85 31.76
CA GLU A 175 -23.14 1.56 31.47
C GLU A 175 -22.23 2.05 32.60
N SER A 176 -21.24 1.22 32.98
CA SER A 176 -20.21 1.65 33.92
C SER A 176 -19.18 2.56 33.23
N VAL A 177 -18.60 3.48 34.00
CA VAL A 177 -17.56 4.40 33.47
C VAL A 177 -16.38 3.64 32.87
N SER A 178 -15.99 2.50 33.45
CA SER A 178 -14.91 1.66 32.91
C SER A 178 -15.23 1.15 31.50
N LYS A 179 -16.44 0.62 31.29
CA LYS A 179 -16.87 0.13 29.96
C LYS A 179 -16.96 1.25 28.93
N MET A 180 -17.41 2.44 29.36
CA MET A 180 -17.44 3.62 28.48
C MET A 180 -16.03 4.02 28.05
N ILE A 181 -15.05 4.02 28.97
CA ILE A 181 -13.65 4.33 28.67
C ILE A 181 -13.05 3.30 27.69
N GLU A 182 -13.33 2.01 27.88
CA GLU A 182 -12.88 0.95 26.97
C GLU A 182 -13.39 1.15 25.54
N ARG A 183 -14.71 1.36 25.37
CA ARG A 183 -15.30 1.63 24.05
C ARG A 183 -14.68 2.87 23.40
N PHE A 184 -14.49 3.92 24.18
CA PHE A 184 -13.88 5.15 23.69
C PHE A 184 -12.40 4.94 23.28
N GLY A 185 -11.66 4.13 24.04
CA GLY A 185 -10.29 3.73 23.72
C GLY A 185 -10.20 2.98 22.40
N HIS A 186 -11.11 2.02 22.16
CA HIS A 186 -11.22 1.32 20.90
C HIS A 186 -11.52 2.26 19.73
N LEU A 187 -12.48 3.17 19.89
CA LEU A 187 -12.83 4.14 18.86
C LEU A 187 -11.66 5.07 18.52
N LYS A 188 -10.89 5.52 19.52
CA LYS A 188 -9.67 6.32 19.31
C LYS A 188 -8.60 5.55 18.55
N MET A 189 -8.39 4.28 18.88
CA MET A 189 -7.43 3.42 18.19
C MET A 189 -7.83 3.27 16.71
N GLU A 190 -9.11 3.02 16.43
CA GLU A 190 -9.62 2.95 15.05
C GLU A 190 -9.44 4.28 14.30
N LEU A 191 -9.79 5.42 14.90
CA LEU A 191 -9.58 6.74 14.29
C LEU A 191 -8.11 7.00 13.96
N ALA A 192 -7.19 6.63 14.85
CA ALA A 192 -5.75 6.77 14.65
C ALA A 192 -5.24 5.91 13.48
N ARG A 193 -5.72 4.66 13.36
CA ARG A 193 -5.39 3.78 12.23
C ARG A 193 -5.72 4.41 10.88
N TYR A 194 -6.83 5.14 10.79
CA TYR A 194 -7.26 5.82 9.57
C TYR A 194 -6.73 7.27 9.43
N LYS A 195 -5.75 7.66 10.27
CA LYS A 195 -5.12 9.00 10.31
C LYS A 195 -6.12 10.14 10.48
N LEU A 196 -7.22 9.90 11.19
CA LEU A 196 -8.23 10.90 11.50
C LEU A 196 -7.82 11.71 12.74
N ASN A 197 -6.72 12.46 12.63
CA ASN A 197 -6.11 13.20 13.73
C ASN A 197 -6.75 14.59 13.88
N THR A 198 -8.04 14.65 14.22
CA THR A 198 -8.74 15.91 14.56
C THR A 198 -9.73 15.70 15.70
N LEU A 199 -9.23 15.19 16.83
CA LEU A 199 -10.01 15.14 18.06
C LEU A 199 -10.02 16.54 18.69
N LYS A 200 -11.12 17.29 18.56
CA LYS A 200 -11.34 18.53 19.33
C LYS A 200 -11.26 18.16 20.82
N LYS A 201 -10.21 18.61 21.53
CA LYS A 201 -9.99 18.45 22.99
C LYS A 201 -11.23 18.78 23.84
N ARG A 202 -12.12 19.62 23.31
CA ARG A 202 -13.37 20.10 23.92
C ARG A 202 -14.42 19.00 24.18
N TRP A 203 -14.36 17.86 23.47
CA TRP A 203 -15.35 16.78 23.58
C TRP A 203 -15.20 15.88 24.82
N TRP A 204 -13.97 15.61 25.26
CA TRP A 204 -13.72 14.80 26.46
C TRP A 204 -14.30 15.44 27.72
N ILE A 205 -14.18 16.77 27.81
CA ILE A 205 -14.69 17.56 28.93
C ILE A 205 -16.23 17.49 28.97
N ASN A 206 -16.91 17.65 27.84
CA ASN A 206 -18.37 17.57 27.80
C ASN A 206 -18.91 16.16 28.11
N CYS A 207 -18.23 15.10 27.67
CA CYS A 207 -18.67 13.73 27.95
C CYS A 207 -18.48 13.36 29.44
N LEU A 208 -17.38 13.81 30.07
CA LEU A 208 -17.16 13.70 31.51
C LEU A 208 -18.21 14.48 32.32
N ILE A 209 -18.52 15.72 31.93
CA ILE A 209 -19.57 16.54 32.56
C ILE A 209 -20.93 15.84 32.44
N HIS A 210 -21.29 15.33 31.26
CA HIS A 210 -22.58 14.66 31.05
C HIS A 210 -22.69 13.34 31.84
N CYS A 211 -21.62 12.55 31.91
CA CYS A 211 -21.60 11.32 32.70
C CYS A 211 -21.60 11.63 34.23
N GLN A 212 -21.04 12.77 34.68
CA GLN A 212 -21.19 13.27 36.05
C GLN A 212 -22.60 13.77 36.35
N MET A 213 -23.26 14.45 35.41
CA MET A 213 -24.65 14.92 35.52
C MET A 213 -25.65 13.75 35.61
N ILE A 214 -25.45 12.70 34.80
CA ILE A 214 -26.28 11.48 34.83
C ILE A 214 -26.12 10.73 36.17
N LYS A 215 -24.93 10.72 36.76
CA LYS A 215 -24.68 10.09 38.08
C LYS A 215 -25.19 10.90 39.27
N SER A 216 -25.37 12.21 39.12
CA SER A 216 -25.85 13.11 40.18
C SER A 216 -27.36 13.33 40.17
N GLY A 217 -28.11 12.66 39.29
CA GLY A 217 -29.58 12.70 39.27
C GLY A 217 -30.18 14.01 38.74
N ASN A 218 -29.36 14.97 38.29
CA ASN A 218 -29.87 16.21 37.72
C ASN A 218 -30.22 16.02 36.24
N THR A 219 -31.49 15.68 36.01
CA THR A 219 -32.16 15.89 34.71
C THR A 219 -33.02 17.14 34.82
N SER A 220 -32.42 18.29 34.54
CA SER A 220 -33.17 19.52 34.27
C SER A 220 -32.43 20.31 33.19
N LEU A 221 -33.19 20.58 32.13
CA LEU A 221 -32.86 21.14 30.80
C LEU A 221 -31.76 22.22 30.77
#